data_AF-A4IFI0-F1
#
_entry.id   AF-A4IFI0-F1
#
_cell.length_a   1.000
_cell.length_b   1.000
_cell.length_c   1.000
_cell.angle_alpha   90.00
_cell.angle_beta   90.00
_cell.angle_gamma   90.00
#
_symmetry.space_group_name_H-M   'P 1'
#
loop_
_entity.id
_entity.type
_entity.pdbx_description
1 polymer ?
#
loop_
_entity_poly.entity_id
_entity_poly.type
_entity_poly.pdbx_seq_one_letter_code
_entity_poly.pdbx_strand_id
1 'polypeptide(L)'
;MAWSPLLLTLVALCTGSWAQAVLTQPSSVSGSLGQRVSITCSGSSTNIGIYGVNWYQQVPGSGLKTIIYEDKYRPSGVPDRFSGSKSGNTATLTINSLQAEDEADYFCAAGDYSVNTAVFGGGTTLTVLGQPKSPPSVTLFPPSTEELNGNKATLVCLISDFYPGSVTVVWKADGSTITRNVETTRASKQSNSKYAASSYLSLTSSDWKSKGSYSCEVTHEGSTVTKTVKPSECS
;
A
#
# COMPACT_ATOMS: atom_id res chain seq x y z
N MET A 1 -28.13 54.70 25.45
CA MET A 1 -27.04 54.02 26.17
C MET A 1 -27.33 52.52 26.17
N ALA A 2 -26.74 51.80 25.22
CA ALA A 2 -26.63 50.35 25.27
C ALA A 2 -25.45 49.98 24.37
N TRP A 3 -24.37 49.55 25.00
CA TRP A 3 -23.13 49.10 24.39
C TRP A 3 -23.35 47.82 23.58
N SER A 4 -22.82 47.78 22.37
CA SER A 4 -22.25 46.56 21.77
C SER A 4 -21.39 46.96 20.58
N PRO A 5 -20.05 46.90 20.76
CA PRO A 5 -19.28 46.07 19.85
C PRO A 5 -18.12 45.43 20.61
N LEU A 6 -18.30 44.19 21.06
CA LEU A 6 -17.19 43.40 21.59
C LEU A 6 -17.45 41.92 21.34
N LEU A 7 -17.35 41.53 20.07
CA LEU A 7 -17.23 40.12 19.69
C LEU A 7 -16.39 39.99 18.41
N LEU A 8 -15.19 40.55 18.47
CA LEU A 8 -14.09 40.24 17.56
C LEU A 8 -12.83 40.01 18.42
N THR A 9 -12.95 39.09 19.37
CA THR A 9 -11.80 38.54 20.10
C THR A 9 -11.62 37.07 19.72
N LEU A 10 -10.63 36.86 18.86
CA LEU A 10 -9.64 35.80 18.98
C LEU A 10 -10.14 34.35 18.81
N VAL A 11 -10.40 33.95 17.57
CA VAL A 11 -10.24 32.53 17.16
C VAL A 11 -8.95 32.43 16.34
N ALA A 12 -7.83 32.70 17.00
CA ALA A 12 -6.53 32.15 16.62
C ALA A 12 -6.26 31.00 17.59
N LEU A 13 -7.12 29.97 17.55
CA LEU A 13 -6.72 28.67 18.03
C LEU A 13 -5.67 28.21 17.03
N CYS A 14 -4.41 28.33 17.44
CA CYS A 14 -3.34 27.50 16.90
C CYS A 14 -3.95 26.10 16.75
N THR A 15 -4.16 25.67 15.51
CA THR A 15 -4.21 24.25 15.20
C THR A 15 -2.82 23.75 15.54
N GLY A 16 -2.61 23.48 16.83
CA GLY A 16 -1.53 22.63 17.26
C GLY A 16 -1.72 21.39 16.44
N SER A 17 -0.89 21.23 15.42
CA SER A 17 -0.76 19.95 14.77
C SER A 17 -0.22 19.07 15.88
N TRP A 18 -1.10 18.27 16.49
CA TRP A 18 -0.70 17.16 17.33
C TRP A 18 -0.05 16.15 16.39
N ALA A 19 1.11 16.52 15.85
CA ALA A 19 2.03 15.56 15.32
C ALA A 19 2.41 14.73 16.55
N GLN A 20 1.74 13.58 16.71
CA GLN A 20 2.28 12.52 17.55
C GLN A 20 3.75 12.38 17.18
N ALA A 21 4.62 12.17 18.16
CA ALA A 21 6.04 11.92 17.91
C ALA A 21 6.16 10.59 17.15
N VAL A 22 5.93 10.66 15.84
CA VAL A 22 6.01 9.55 14.90
C VAL A 22 7.48 9.43 14.55
N LEU A 23 7.99 8.20 14.58
CA LEU A 23 9.34 7.96 14.13
C LEU A 23 9.43 8.28 12.64
N THR A 24 10.43 9.05 12.23
CA THR A 24 10.56 9.48 10.85
C THR A 24 11.33 8.44 10.04
N GLN A 25 10.70 7.93 8.99
CA GLN A 25 11.29 7.04 8.01
C GLN A 25 11.25 7.69 6.62
N PRO A 26 12.18 7.34 5.70
CA PRO A 26 11.98 7.66 4.30
C PRO A 26 10.73 6.93 3.78
N SER A 27 9.92 7.57 2.96
CA SER A 27 8.70 6.95 2.41
C SER A 27 9.00 5.78 1.48
N SER A 28 10.13 5.83 0.77
CA SER A 28 10.58 4.75 -0.11
C SER A 28 12.10 4.71 -0.20
N VAL A 29 12.63 3.51 -0.46
CA VAL A 29 14.02 3.28 -0.87
C VAL A 29 14.05 2.24 -1.99
N SER A 30 15.12 2.23 -2.77
CA SER A 30 15.34 1.20 -3.78
C SER A 30 16.79 0.78 -3.84
N GLY A 31 17.03 -0.45 -4.32
CA GLY A 31 18.36 -0.98 -4.56
C GLY A 31 18.32 -2.11 -5.58
N SER A 32 19.42 -2.34 -6.28
CA SER A 32 19.50 -3.44 -7.25
C SER A 32 19.73 -4.78 -6.56
N LEU A 33 19.39 -5.89 -7.23
CA LEU A 33 19.73 -7.23 -6.76
C LEU A 33 21.21 -7.34 -6.37
N GLY A 34 21.47 -7.94 -5.20
CA GLY A 34 22.82 -8.08 -4.63
C GLY A 34 23.40 -6.81 -3.99
N GLN A 35 22.75 -5.65 -4.14
CA GLN A 35 23.23 -4.40 -3.54
C GLN A 35 22.95 -4.38 -2.03
N ARG A 36 23.71 -3.56 -1.30
CA ARG A 36 23.40 -3.18 0.08
C ARG A 36 22.44 -1.98 0.10
N VAL A 37 21.37 -2.07 0.88
CA VAL A 37 20.44 -0.97 1.17
C VAL A 37 20.35 -0.73 2.67
N SER A 38 20.14 0.52 3.06
CA SER A 38 19.90 0.92 4.43
C SER A 38 18.60 1.71 4.55
N ILE A 39 17.80 1.41 5.56
CA ILE A 39 16.58 2.12 5.94
C ILE A 39 16.82 2.78 7.29
N THR A 40 16.69 4.10 7.34
CA THR A 40 16.89 4.88 8.57
C THR A 40 15.57 5.16 9.27
N CYS A 41 15.60 5.18 10.60
CA CYS A 41 14.49 5.56 11.44
C CYS A 41 14.99 6.58 12.48
N SER A 42 14.43 7.79 12.44
CA SER A 42 14.82 8.89 13.32
C SER A 42 13.75 9.13 14.37
N GLY A 43 14.16 9.17 15.63
CA GLY A 43 13.31 9.47 16.77
C GLY A 43 13.85 10.66 17.58
N SER A 44 13.56 10.65 18.87
CA SER A 44 13.96 11.62 19.87
C SER A 44 14.69 10.93 21.03
N SER A 45 15.11 11.74 22.01
CA SER A 45 15.66 11.24 23.27
C SER A 45 14.62 10.53 24.13
N THR A 46 13.31 10.75 23.93
CA THR A 46 12.23 10.14 24.73
C THR A 46 11.77 8.79 24.19
N ASN A 47 12.16 8.42 22.97
CA ASN A 47 11.79 7.15 22.34
C ASN A 47 13.02 6.30 21.98
N ILE A 48 13.53 6.36 20.74
CA ILE A 48 14.68 5.57 20.27
C ILE A 48 15.88 5.76 21.19
N GLY A 49 16.14 6.98 21.66
CA GLY A 49 17.25 7.27 22.58
C GLY A 49 17.24 6.38 23.83
N ILE A 50 16.08 6.23 24.49
CA ILE A 50 15.90 5.46 25.72
C ILE A 50 15.63 3.98 25.44
N TYR A 51 14.64 3.67 24.59
CA TYR A 51 14.10 2.31 24.46
C TYR A 51 14.79 1.48 23.36
N GLY A 52 15.49 2.13 22.43
CA GLY A 52 15.96 1.46 21.22
C GLY A 52 14.86 1.28 20.18
N VAL A 53 15.06 0.36 19.25
CA VAL A 53 14.17 0.12 18.11
C VAL A 53 13.97 -1.36 17.82
N ASN A 54 12.78 -1.69 17.32
CA ASN A 54 12.46 -2.94 16.65
C ASN A 54 12.13 -2.66 15.18
N TRP A 55 12.48 -3.58 14.28
CA TRP A 55 12.17 -3.50 12.86
C TRP A 55 11.24 -4.63 12.44
N TYR A 56 10.24 -4.26 11.65
CA TYR A 56 9.22 -5.14 11.13
C TYR A 56 9.15 -5.05 9.62
N GLN A 57 8.87 -6.18 8.97
CA GLN A 57 8.60 -6.29 7.55
C GLN A 57 7.14 -6.68 7.34
N GLN A 58 6.48 -6.02 6.42
CA GLN A 58 5.14 -6.36 5.96
C GLN A 58 5.17 -6.54 4.44
N VAL A 59 5.05 -7.79 3.99
CA VAL A 59 4.78 -8.07 2.58
C VAL A 59 3.29 -7.76 2.32
N PRO A 60 2.93 -7.02 1.26
CA PRO A 60 1.52 -6.74 0.95
C PRO A 60 0.67 -8.02 0.88
N GLY A 61 -0.38 -8.08 1.70
CA GLY A 61 -1.24 -9.27 1.86
C GLY A 61 -0.82 -10.24 2.97
N SER A 62 0.29 -9.99 3.66
CA SER A 62 0.79 -10.79 4.79
C SER A 62 0.72 -10.03 6.11
N GLY A 63 0.86 -10.78 7.21
CA GLY A 63 1.02 -10.21 8.56
C GLY A 63 2.36 -9.53 8.77
N LEU A 64 2.44 -8.71 9.83
CA LEU A 64 3.67 -8.04 10.24
C LEU A 64 4.67 -9.05 10.83
N LYS A 65 5.90 -9.09 10.32
CA LYS A 65 6.97 -10.00 10.77
C LYS A 65 8.12 -9.21 11.37
N THR A 66 8.57 -9.57 12.57
CA THR A 66 9.77 -8.99 13.18
C THR A 66 11.04 -9.46 12.45
N ILE A 67 11.91 -8.53 12.08
CA ILE A 67 13.19 -8.79 11.39
C ILE A 67 14.37 -8.48 12.29
N ILE A 68 14.30 -7.41 13.08
CA ILE A 68 15.29 -7.05 14.10
C ILE A 68 14.53 -6.64 15.37
N TYR A 69 15.05 -7.02 16.54
CA TYR A 69 14.58 -6.53 17.83
C TYR A 69 15.74 -6.07 18.70
N GLU A 70 15.45 -5.23 19.70
CA GLU A 70 16.45 -4.70 20.64
C GLU A 70 17.70 -4.17 19.92
N ASP A 71 17.44 -3.28 18.95
CA ASP A 71 18.41 -2.59 18.08
C ASP A 71 19.19 -3.46 17.09
N LYS A 72 19.60 -4.68 17.47
CA LYS A 72 20.58 -5.48 16.73
C LYS A 72 20.32 -6.98 16.70
N TYR A 73 19.44 -7.50 17.57
CA TYR A 73 19.19 -8.93 17.61
C TYR A 73 18.22 -9.35 16.52
N ARG A 74 18.43 -10.57 16.04
CA ARG A 74 17.67 -11.14 14.95
C ARG A 74 16.87 -12.33 15.45
N PRO A 75 15.55 -12.40 15.19
CA PRO A 75 14.77 -13.61 15.47
C PRO A 75 15.28 -14.82 14.68
N SER A 76 15.04 -16.02 15.21
CA SER A 76 15.32 -17.27 14.49
C SER A 76 14.54 -17.33 13.16
N GLY A 77 15.18 -17.84 12.11
CA GLY A 77 14.60 -17.94 10.76
C GLY A 77 14.62 -16.66 9.93
N VAL A 78 15.10 -15.54 10.48
CA VAL A 78 15.45 -14.37 9.67
C VAL A 78 16.88 -14.57 9.12
N PRO A 79 17.16 -14.30 7.84
CA PRO A 79 18.50 -14.48 7.26
C PRO A 79 19.53 -13.49 7.81
N ASP A 80 20.81 -13.88 7.85
CA ASP A 80 21.93 -13.10 8.38
C ASP A 80 22.20 -11.78 7.63
N ARG A 81 21.74 -11.67 6.38
CA ARG A 81 21.89 -10.47 5.53
C ARG A 81 21.25 -9.20 6.10
N PHE A 82 20.19 -9.32 6.90
CA PHE A 82 19.59 -8.16 7.57
C PHE A 82 20.47 -7.75 8.77
N SER A 83 20.53 -6.51 9.19
CA SER A 83 21.19 -6.16 10.45
C SER A 83 20.68 -4.83 10.96
N GLY A 84 20.46 -4.74 12.26
CA GLY A 84 20.10 -3.48 12.91
C GLY A 84 21.29 -2.81 13.58
N SER A 85 21.21 -1.49 13.68
CA SER A 85 22.12 -0.66 14.45
C SER A 85 21.39 0.58 14.98
N LYS A 86 21.91 1.16 16.06
CA LYS A 86 21.44 2.40 16.65
C LYS A 86 22.62 3.30 16.97
N SER A 87 22.48 4.59 16.68
CA SER A 87 23.40 5.65 17.04
C SER A 87 22.61 6.86 17.53
N GLY A 88 22.72 7.17 18.83
CA GLY A 88 21.92 8.22 19.47
C GLY A 88 20.41 7.93 19.31
N ASN A 89 19.70 8.86 18.67
CA ASN A 89 18.26 8.78 18.44
C ASN A 89 17.90 8.27 17.03
N THR A 90 18.89 7.77 16.28
CA THR A 90 18.69 7.25 14.93
C THR A 90 19.06 5.77 14.89
N ALA A 91 18.17 4.97 14.33
CA ALA A 91 18.42 3.57 14.06
C ALA A 91 18.48 3.29 12.56
N THR A 92 19.17 2.22 12.18
CA THR A 92 19.34 1.82 10.79
C THR A 92 19.18 0.32 10.65
N LEU A 93 18.26 -0.10 9.78
CA LEU A 93 18.18 -1.45 9.23
C LEU A 93 19.03 -1.49 7.96
N THR A 94 20.02 -2.36 7.94
CA THR A 94 20.81 -2.69 6.75
C THR A 94 20.33 -4.02 6.18
N ILE A 95 20.22 -4.11 4.86
CA ILE A 95 19.96 -5.35 4.13
C ILE A 95 21.12 -5.52 3.14
N ASN A 96 21.99 -6.48 3.41
CA ASN A 96 23.08 -6.83 2.51
C ASN A 96 22.57 -7.79 1.43
N SER A 97 23.22 -7.81 0.26
CA SER A 97 22.93 -8.77 -0.80
C SER A 97 21.43 -8.89 -1.13
N LEU A 98 20.80 -7.75 -1.44
CA LEU A 98 19.36 -7.61 -1.62
C LEU A 98 18.77 -8.65 -2.57
N GLN A 99 17.66 -9.27 -2.17
CA GLN A 99 16.97 -10.33 -2.91
C GLN A 99 15.56 -9.87 -3.31
N ALA A 100 14.94 -10.53 -4.29
CA ALA A 100 13.62 -10.18 -4.82
C ALA A 100 12.49 -10.29 -3.76
N GLU A 101 12.64 -11.24 -2.86
CA GLU A 101 11.78 -11.49 -1.71
C GLU A 101 11.85 -10.39 -0.65
N ASP A 102 12.91 -9.56 -0.65
CA ASP A 102 13.07 -8.48 0.32
C ASP A 102 12.16 -7.27 0.02
N GLU A 103 11.59 -7.19 -1.19
CA GLU A 103 10.61 -6.16 -1.57
C GLU A 103 9.35 -6.24 -0.69
N ALA A 104 9.16 -5.22 0.15
CA ALA A 104 8.14 -5.14 1.20
C ALA A 104 8.07 -3.72 1.79
N ASP A 105 7.08 -3.48 2.66
CA ASP A 105 7.05 -2.30 3.54
C ASP A 105 7.81 -2.63 4.85
N TYR A 106 8.70 -1.73 5.28
CA TYR A 106 9.48 -1.87 6.50
C TYR A 106 9.11 -0.79 7.52
N PHE A 107 8.83 -1.18 8.75
CA PHE A 107 8.44 -0.29 9.83
C PHE A 107 9.41 -0.39 10.99
N CYS A 108 9.84 0.74 11.52
CA CYS A 108 10.48 0.79 12.83
C CYS A 108 9.43 1.03 13.91
N ALA A 109 9.67 0.53 15.12
CA ALA A 109 8.89 0.89 16.30
C ALA A 109 9.77 1.02 17.54
N ALA A 110 9.38 1.89 18.46
CA ALA A 110 10.02 2.12 19.74
C ALA A 110 8.96 2.39 20.81
N GLY A 111 9.28 2.16 22.09
CA GLY A 111 8.52 2.77 23.17
C GLY A 111 8.74 4.29 23.18
N ASP A 112 7.74 5.07 23.60
CA ASP A 112 7.89 6.50 23.83
C ASP A 112 7.47 6.86 25.25
N TYR A 113 8.42 7.39 26.02
CA TYR A 113 8.24 7.76 27.42
C TYR A 113 7.20 8.87 27.60
N SER A 114 7.09 9.78 26.63
CA SER A 114 6.21 10.96 26.74
C SER A 114 4.73 10.61 26.66
N VAL A 115 4.40 9.55 25.92
CA VAL A 115 3.02 9.09 25.69
C VAL A 115 2.74 7.72 26.30
N ASN A 116 3.73 7.12 26.96
CA ASN A 116 3.67 5.80 27.61
C ASN A 116 3.07 4.70 26.71
N THR A 117 3.47 4.67 25.45
CA THR A 117 3.00 3.70 24.45
C THR A 117 4.06 3.41 23.40
N ALA A 118 3.85 2.37 22.59
CA ALA A 118 4.67 2.11 21.42
C ALA A 118 4.29 3.07 20.27
N VAL A 119 5.30 3.64 19.64
CA VAL A 119 5.15 4.48 18.43
C VAL A 119 5.80 3.76 17.25
N PHE A 120 5.12 3.80 16.11
CA PHE A 120 5.62 3.27 14.85
C PHE A 120 6.14 4.41 13.96
N GLY A 121 7.07 4.08 13.08
CA GLY A 121 7.42 4.94 11.97
C GLY A 121 6.39 4.90 10.85
N GLY A 122 6.47 5.87 9.94
CA GLY A 122 5.57 5.98 8.79
C GLY A 122 5.68 4.84 7.77
N GLY A 123 6.66 3.95 7.92
CA GLY A 123 6.94 2.88 6.97
C GLY A 123 7.82 3.34 5.82
N THR A 124 8.58 2.39 5.27
CA THR A 124 9.41 2.56 4.07
C THR A 124 9.10 1.44 3.09
N THR A 125 8.60 1.77 1.90
CA THR A 125 8.48 0.80 0.82
C THR A 125 9.87 0.57 0.19
N LEU A 126 10.37 -0.66 0.26
CA LEU A 126 11.61 -1.08 -0.38
C LEU A 126 11.31 -1.73 -1.73
N THR A 127 11.81 -1.16 -2.82
CA THR A 127 11.70 -1.74 -4.17
C THR A 127 13.03 -2.33 -4.63
N VAL A 128 12.98 -3.55 -5.20
CA VAL A 128 14.18 -4.25 -5.66
C VAL A 128 14.34 -4.08 -7.17
N LEU A 129 15.32 -3.30 -7.60
CA LEU A 129 15.59 -3.02 -9.01
C LEU A 129 16.27 -4.20 -9.71
N GLY A 130 16.06 -4.31 -11.01
CA GLY A 130 16.69 -5.32 -11.86
C GLY A 130 15.90 -6.62 -12.00
N GLN A 131 14.74 -6.74 -11.36
CA GLN A 131 13.79 -7.82 -11.68
C GLN A 131 13.18 -7.61 -13.08
N PRO A 132 13.02 -8.69 -13.88
CA PRO A 132 12.35 -8.60 -15.17
C PRO A 132 10.92 -8.08 -15.03
N LYS A 133 10.59 -7.03 -15.78
CA LYS A 133 9.22 -6.51 -15.85
C LYS A 133 8.29 -7.56 -16.45
N SER A 134 7.08 -7.65 -15.92
CA SER A 134 6.06 -8.59 -16.38
C SER A 134 4.75 -7.84 -16.61
N PRO A 135 4.19 -7.83 -17.82
CA PRO A 135 2.89 -7.21 -18.06
C PRO A 135 1.77 -8.00 -17.36
N PRO A 136 0.67 -7.36 -16.95
CA PRO A 136 -0.44 -8.04 -16.30
C PRO A 136 -1.20 -8.95 -17.26
N SER A 137 -1.61 -10.10 -16.75
CA SER A 137 -2.71 -10.88 -17.31
C SER A 137 -4.01 -10.32 -16.76
N VAL A 138 -4.86 -9.81 -17.66
CA VAL A 138 -6.15 -9.19 -17.29
C VAL A 138 -7.29 -10.08 -17.75
N THR A 139 -8.18 -10.44 -16.83
CA THR A 139 -9.42 -11.19 -17.12
C THR A 139 -10.60 -10.40 -16.59
N LEU A 140 -11.63 -10.24 -17.41
CA LEU A 140 -12.85 -9.52 -17.03
C LEU A 140 -14.02 -10.50 -17.00
N PHE A 141 -14.66 -10.61 -15.84
CA PHE A 141 -15.83 -11.46 -15.63
C PHE A 141 -17.10 -10.59 -15.64
N PRO A 142 -18.12 -10.99 -16.43
CA PRO A 142 -19.45 -10.37 -16.37
C PRO A 142 -20.18 -10.80 -15.08
N PRO A 143 -21.28 -10.13 -14.71
CA PRO A 143 -22.15 -10.56 -13.62
C PRO A 143 -22.73 -11.96 -13.88
N SER A 144 -22.93 -12.76 -12.83
CA SER A 144 -23.57 -14.07 -12.98
C SER A 144 -25.09 -13.95 -13.15
N THR A 145 -25.73 -14.94 -13.76
CA THR A 145 -27.19 -14.96 -13.95
C THR A 145 -27.94 -14.94 -12.61
N GLU A 146 -27.42 -15.64 -11.60
CA GLU A 146 -27.97 -15.65 -10.24
C GLU A 146 -27.93 -14.26 -9.60
N GLU A 147 -26.85 -13.52 -9.79
CA GLU A 147 -26.71 -12.15 -9.29
C GLU A 147 -27.72 -11.21 -9.97
N LEU A 148 -27.86 -11.33 -11.29
CA LEU A 148 -28.78 -10.52 -12.10
C LEU A 148 -30.24 -10.74 -11.72
N ASN A 149 -30.61 -11.96 -11.33
CA ASN A 149 -31.95 -12.30 -10.83
C ASN A 149 -32.23 -11.63 -9.46
N GLY A 150 -31.18 -11.35 -8.68
CA GLY A 150 -31.25 -10.57 -7.44
C GLY A 150 -31.22 -9.05 -7.63
N ASN A 151 -31.40 -8.56 -8.86
CA ASN A 151 -31.29 -7.14 -9.24
C ASN A 151 -29.93 -6.49 -8.92
N LYS A 152 -28.86 -7.28 -8.87
CA LYS A 152 -27.48 -6.81 -8.68
C LYS A 152 -26.63 -7.21 -9.87
N ALA A 153 -25.53 -6.49 -10.08
CA ALA A 153 -24.58 -6.81 -11.13
C ALA A 153 -23.19 -6.38 -10.69
N THR A 154 -22.25 -7.32 -10.58
CA THR A 154 -20.86 -7.04 -10.25
C THR A 154 -19.97 -7.52 -11.36
N LEU A 155 -19.22 -6.59 -11.97
CA LEU A 155 -18.13 -6.95 -12.86
C LEU A 155 -16.84 -7.11 -12.05
N VAL A 156 -16.07 -8.14 -12.38
CA VAL A 156 -14.79 -8.43 -11.71
C VAL A 156 -13.67 -8.39 -12.73
N CYS A 157 -12.73 -7.46 -12.54
CA CYS A 157 -11.50 -7.38 -13.31
C CYS A 157 -10.35 -7.95 -12.49
N LEU A 158 -9.94 -9.17 -12.82
CA LEU A 158 -8.80 -9.85 -12.20
C LEU A 158 -7.51 -9.50 -12.95
N ILE A 159 -6.48 -9.12 -12.20
CA ILE A 159 -5.19 -8.66 -12.71
C ILE A 159 -4.12 -9.51 -12.02
N SER A 160 -3.36 -10.28 -12.78
CA SER A 160 -2.35 -11.20 -12.21
C SER A 160 -1.01 -11.11 -12.91
N ASP A 161 0.00 -11.66 -12.26
CA ASP A 161 1.32 -11.93 -12.84
C ASP A 161 2.04 -10.69 -13.38
N PHE A 162 1.82 -9.53 -12.77
CA PHE A 162 2.50 -8.29 -13.13
C PHE A 162 3.66 -7.96 -12.18
N TYR A 163 4.65 -7.26 -12.71
CA TYR A 163 5.77 -6.71 -11.95
C TYR A 163 6.35 -5.48 -12.65
N PRO A 164 6.59 -4.35 -11.95
CA PRO A 164 6.47 -4.12 -10.50
C PRO A 164 5.03 -4.06 -9.96
N GLY A 165 4.85 -4.04 -8.64
CA GLY A 165 3.52 -4.16 -7.98
C GLY A 165 2.57 -2.96 -8.08
N SER A 166 2.69 -2.10 -9.09
CA SER A 166 1.84 -0.92 -9.28
C SER A 166 1.03 -1.02 -10.58
N VAL A 167 -0.29 -0.82 -10.47
CA VAL A 167 -1.23 -0.77 -11.59
C VAL A 167 -2.26 0.33 -11.35
N THR A 168 -2.76 0.91 -12.43
CA THR A 168 -3.92 1.82 -12.41
C THR A 168 -5.06 1.17 -13.16
N VAL A 169 -6.27 1.18 -12.59
CA VAL A 169 -7.46 0.57 -13.19
C VAL A 169 -8.49 1.65 -13.49
N VAL A 170 -9.03 1.64 -14.70
CA VAL A 170 -10.12 2.54 -15.15
C VAL A 170 -11.26 1.70 -15.73
N TRP A 171 -12.48 1.97 -15.27
CA TRP A 171 -13.68 1.36 -15.82
C TRP A 171 -14.34 2.27 -16.84
N LYS A 172 -14.91 1.69 -17.90
CA LYS A 172 -15.69 2.41 -18.92
C LYS A 172 -16.98 1.67 -19.25
N ALA A 173 -18.06 2.42 -19.46
CA ALA A 173 -19.29 1.95 -20.13
C ALA A 173 -19.44 2.67 -21.47
N ASP A 174 -19.53 1.92 -22.56
CA ASP A 174 -19.64 2.46 -23.93
C ASP A 174 -18.59 3.56 -24.22
N GLY A 175 -17.37 3.37 -23.70
CA GLY A 175 -16.26 4.30 -23.82
C GLY A 175 -16.22 5.45 -22.79
N SER A 176 -17.29 5.67 -22.02
CA SER A 176 -17.36 6.71 -20.99
C SER A 176 -16.83 6.21 -19.64
N THR A 177 -15.94 6.98 -19.02
CA THR A 177 -15.30 6.61 -17.74
C THR A 177 -16.30 6.53 -16.58
N ILE A 178 -16.18 5.47 -15.77
CA ILE A 178 -16.93 5.25 -14.54
C ILE A 178 -15.99 5.37 -13.35
N THR A 179 -16.37 6.20 -12.38
CA THR A 179 -15.61 6.39 -11.13
C THR A 179 -16.41 6.05 -9.87
N ARG A 180 -17.73 5.90 -9.99
CA ARG A 180 -18.62 5.55 -8.87
C ARG A 180 -18.72 4.03 -8.73
N ASN A 181 -18.84 3.56 -7.50
CA ASN A 181 -18.98 2.14 -7.15
C ASN A 181 -17.86 1.25 -7.70
N VAL A 182 -16.67 1.82 -7.84
CA VAL A 182 -15.45 1.12 -8.24
C VAL A 182 -14.61 0.89 -6.99
N GLU A 183 -14.28 -0.36 -6.72
CA GLU A 183 -13.41 -0.76 -5.63
C GLU A 183 -12.23 -1.53 -6.21
N THR A 184 -11.00 -1.06 -5.96
CA THR A 184 -9.79 -1.73 -6.44
C THR A 184 -8.91 -2.11 -5.26
N THR A 185 -8.52 -3.38 -5.19
CA THR A 185 -7.67 -3.88 -4.12
C THR A 185 -6.23 -3.40 -4.28
N ARG A 186 -5.52 -3.24 -3.15
CA ARG A 186 -4.07 -3.07 -3.19
C ARG A 186 -3.44 -4.33 -3.79
N ALA A 187 -2.42 -4.13 -4.63
CA ALA A 187 -1.66 -5.25 -5.17
C ALA A 187 -1.06 -6.10 -4.05
N SER A 188 -1.22 -7.41 -4.15
CA SER A 188 -0.70 -8.41 -3.22
C SER A 188 0.33 -9.28 -3.91
N LYS A 189 1.37 -9.69 -3.18
CA LYS A 189 2.45 -10.50 -3.75
C LYS A 189 2.00 -11.96 -3.84
N GLN A 190 2.11 -12.55 -5.02
CA GLN A 190 1.81 -13.95 -5.30
C GLN A 190 3.02 -14.84 -4.98
N SER A 191 2.79 -16.16 -4.94
CA SER A 191 3.84 -17.16 -4.69
C SER A 191 4.95 -17.19 -5.74
N ASN A 192 4.69 -16.69 -6.95
CA ASN A 192 5.66 -16.57 -8.04
C ASN A 192 6.45 -15.24 -8.02
N SER A 193 6.42 -14.52 -6.90
CA SER A 193 7.06 -13.21 -6.70
C SER A 193 6.54 -12.07 -7.59
N LYS A 194 5.43 -12.29 -8.30
CA LYS A 194 4.70 -11.25 -9.03
C LYS A 194 3.53 -10.73 -8.20
N TYR A 195 2.77 -9.80 -8.74
CA TYR A 195 1.64 -9.19 -8.07
C TYR A 195 0.30 -9.55 -8.70
N ALA A 196 -0.72 -9.59 -7.85
CA ALA A 196 -2.12 -9.67 -8.26
C ALA A 196 -2.95 -8.58 -7.58
N ALA A 197 -3.97 -8.10 -8.30
CA ALA A 197 -4.98 -7.17 -7.84
C ALA A 197 -6.33 -7.53 -8.46
N SER A 198 -7.40 -6.99 -7.89
CA SER A 198 -8.76 -7.16 -8.41
C SER A 198 -9.49 -5.82 -8.31
N SER A 199 -10.26 -5.50 -9.34
CA SER A 199 -11.16 -4.35 -9.35
C SER A 199 -12.59 -4.80 -9.54
N TYR A 200 -13.52 -4.19 -8.81
CA TYR A 200 -14.93 -4.53 -8.79
C TYR A 200 -15.72 -3.30 -9.21
N LEU A 201 -16.69 -3.48 -10.11
CA LEU A 201 -17.66 -2.47 -10.48
C LEU A 201 -19.06 -2.97 -10.14
N SER A 202 -19.69 -2.31 -9.16
CA SER A 202 -21.02 -2.67 -8.65
C SER A 202 -22.11 -1.82 -9.30
N LEU A 203 -23.11 -2.48 -9.87
CA LEU A 203 -24.20 -1.92 -10.66
C LEU A 203 -25.54 -2.61 -10.29
N THR A 204 -26.64 -2.07 -10.83
CA THR A 204 -27.92 -2.79 -10.87
C THR A 204 -28.03 -3.64 -12.14
N SER A 205 -28.91 -4.64 -12.12
CA SER A 205 -29.21 -5.46 -13.31
C SER A 205 -29.73 -4.61 -14.49
N SER A 206 -30.51 -3.56 -14.19
CA SER A 206 -30.96 -2.58 -15.19
C SER A 206 -29.83 -1.76 -15.78
N ASP A 207 -28.89 -1.28 -14.96
CA ASP A 207 -27.76 -0.47 -15.45
C ASP A 207 -26.86 -1.30 -16.36
N TRP A 208 -26.53 -2.53 -15.94
CA TRP A 208 -25.75 -3.47 -16.74
C TRP A 208 -26.38 -3.68 -18.13
N LYS A 209 -27.69 -3.93 -18.19
CA LYS A 209 -28.41 -4.16 -19.46
C LYS A 209 -28.63 -2.88 -20.28
N SER A 210 -28.50 -1.70 -19.67
CA SER A 210 -28.74 -0.41 -20.34
C SER A 210 -27.61 0.04 -21.26
N LYS A 211 -26.42 -0.58 -21.14
CA LYS A 211 -25.21 -0.23 -21.90
C LYS A 211 -24.86 -1.31 -22.89
N GLY A 212 -24.17 -0.94 -23.96
CA GLY A 212 -23.72 -1.89 -24.99
C GLY A 212 -22.52 -2.72 -24.56
N SER A 213 -21.65 -2.14 -23.73
CA SER A 213 -20.39 -2.76 -23.31
C SER A 213 -19.82 -2.13 -22.04
N TYR A 214 -19.06 -2.94 -21.30
CA TYR A 214 -18.25 -2.50 -20.17
C TYR A 214 -16.81 -2.94 -20.36
N SER A 215 -15.87 -2.06 -20.04
CA SER A 215 -14.44 -2.32 -20.18
C SER A 215 -13.67 -2.03 -18.90
N CYS A 216 -12.69 -2.88 -18.61
CA CYS A 216 -11.66 -2.66 -17.62
C CYS A 216 -10.34 -2.35 -18.35
N GLU A 217 -9.80 -1.16 -18.13
CA GLU A 217 -8.51 -0.71 -18.65
C GLU A 217 -7.47 -0.73 -17.53
N VAL A 218 -6.44 -1.56 -17.68
CA VAL A 218 -5.37 -1.71 -16.70
C VAL A 218 -4.08 -1.15 -17.28
N THR A 219 -3.55 -0.11 -16.65
CA THR A 219 -2.28 0.52 -17.03
C THR A 219 -1.17 0.06 -16.09
N HIS A 220 -0.11 -0.48 -16.66
CA HIS A 220 1.09 -0.97 -15.96
C HIS A 220 2.34 -0.51 -16.71
N GLU A 221 3.26 0.19 -16.02
CA GLU A 221 4.51 0.72 -16.61
C GLU A 221 4.27 1.52 -17.91
N GLY A 222 3.17 2.27 -17.98
CA GLY A 222 2.78 3.08 -19.14
C GLY A 222 2.11 2.30 -20.29
N SER A 223 2.01 0.97 -20.20
CA SER A 223 1.28 0.13 -21.16
C SER A 223 -0.12 -0.19 -20.65
N THR A 224 -1.13 -0.13 -21.52
CA THR A 224 -2.53 -0.38 -21.15
C THR A 224 -3.05 -1.66 -21.80
N VAL A 225 -3.68 -2.51 -20.99
CA VAL A 225 -4.42 -3.70 -21.42
C VAL A 225 -5.90 -3.47 -21.16
N THR A 226 -6.72 -3.60 -22.21
CA THR A 226 -8.18 -3.43 -22.12
C THR A 226 -8.88 -4.77 -22.29
N LYS A 227 -9.82 -5.07 -21.40
CA LYS A 227 -10.79 -6.16 -21.55
C LYS A 227 -12.19 -5.62 -21.57
N THR A 228 -13.04 -6.17 -22.44
CA THR A 228 -14.40 -5.72 -22.65
C THR A 228 -15.35 -6.91 -22.62
N VAL A 229 -16.50 -6.71 -21.99
CA VAL A 229 -17.63 -7.65 -21.99
C VAL A 229 -18.89 -6.93 -22.45
N LYS A 230 -19.80 -7.66 -23.09
CA LYS A 230 -21.09 -7.13 -23.53
C LYS A 230 -22.24 -7.87 -22.87
N PRO A 231 -23.29 -7.16 -22.39
CA PRO A 231 -24.47 -7.80 -21.82
C PRO A 231 -25.14 -8.82 -22.76
N SER A 232 -25.11 -8.56 -24.08
CA SER A 232 -25.70 -9.43 -25.10
C SER A 232 -24.98 -10.77 -25.30
N GLU A 233 -23.75 -10.90 -24.82
CA GLU A 233 -22.93 -12.12 -24.96
C GLU A 233 -23.02 -13.00 -23.69
N CYS A 234 -23.76 -12.56 -22.67
CA CYS A 234 -23.82 -13.20 -21.34
C CYS A 234 -25.25 -13.58 -20.92
N SER A 235 -26.19 -13.58 -21.87
CA SER A 235 -27.62 -13.90 -21.70
C SER A 235 -27.97 -15.28 -22.21
#